data_AF-A0A426XRR3-F1
#
_entry.id   AF-A0A426XRR3-F1
#
_cell.length_a   1.000
_cell.length_b   1.000
_cell.length_c   1.000
_cell.angle_alpha   90.00
_cell.angle_beta   90.00
_cell.angle_gamma   90.00
#
_symmetry.space_group_name_H-M   'P 1'
#
loop_
_entity.id
_entity.type
_entity.pdbx_description
1 polymer ?
#
loop_
_entity_poly.entity_id
_entity_poly.type
_entity_poly.pdbx_seq_one_letter_code
_entity_poly.pdbx_strand_id
1 'polypeptide(L)'
;LPLRRANAAPSRSRIPRLVAVRAAVAIEKETPEEERPETFLRAADGHDGAASSSASVRARFERMIREVQDEVCAAIEAADGGGKFKEDVWSRPGGGGGISRVLQDGGVWEKAGVNVSVVYGVMPPEAYRAAKGEAASGNGNSSVKAGPVPFFAAGISSVCVGNLVELHSFSCLVIE
;
A
#
# COMPACT_ATOMS: atom_id res chain seq x y z
N LEU A 1 64.80 10.04 36.50
CA LEU A 1 64.30 8.66 36.29
C LEU A 1 62.98 8.51 37.04
N PRO A 2 62.00 7.82 36.46
CA PRO A 2 60.73 8.41 36.04
C PRO A 2 59.56 7.84 36.84
N LEU A 3 58.35 8.41 36.76
CA LEU A 3 57.15 7.56 36.63
C LEU A 3 56.04 8.35 35.92
N ARG A 4 55.52 7.69 34.90
CA ARG A 4 54.69 8.17 33.80
C ARG A 4 53.32 8.66 34.27
N ARG A 5 52.86 9.80 33.73
CA ARG A 5 51.41 10.09 33.64
C ARG A 5 50.77 9.02 32.76
N ALA A 6 49.86 8.24 33.33
CA ALA A 6 49.03 7.29 32.60
C ALA A 6 47.98 8.06 31.79
N ASN A 7 47.96 7.84 30.47
CA ASN A 7 46.85 8.22 29.60
C ASN A 7 45.67 7.28 29.92
N ALA A 8 44.56 7.84 30.45
CA ALA A 8 43.29 7.14 30.53
C ALA A 8 42.54 7.28 29.20
N ALA A 9 42.05 6.15 28.68
CA ALA A 9 41.43 5.99 27.37
C ALA A 9 40.15 6.82 27.17
N PRO A 10 39.79 7.19 25.92
CA PRO A 10 38.54 7.89 25.64
C PRO A 10 37.34 7.00 25.95
N SER A 11 36.35 7.55 26.66
CA SER A 11 35.10 6.86 26.99
C SER A 11 34.37 6.48 25.70
N ARG A 12 34.18 5.18 25.44
CA ARG A 12 33.30 4.68 24.39
C ARG A 12 31.90 5.27 24.58
N SER A 13 31.49 6.14 23.67
CA SER A 13 30.11 6.61 23.56
C SER A 13 29.21 5.39 23.31
N ARG A 14 28.28 5.14 24.23
CA ARG A 14 27.21 4.16 24.01
C ARG A 14 26.29 4.74 22.95
N ILE A 15 26.39 4.23 21.73
CA ILE A 15 25.40 4.49 20.69
C ILE A 15 24.05 4.03 21.24
N PRO A 16 23.05 4.92 21.38
CA PRO A 16 21.72 4.49 21.82
C PRO A 16 21.18 3.54 20.76
N ARG A 17 20.78 2.34 21.18
CA ARG A 17 20.07 1.38 20.32
C ARG A 17 18.91 2.11 19.67
N LEU A 18 18.95 2.24 18.35
CA LEU A 18 17.82 2.68 17.55
C LEU A 18 16.67 1.71 17.86
N VAL A 19 15.68 2.17 18.62
CA VAL A 19 14.43 1.44 18.82
C VAL A 19 13.76 1.43 17.47
N ALA A 20 13.79 0.29 16.78
CA ALA A 20 13.03 0.08 15.57
C ALA A 20 11.54 0.20 15.95
N VAL A 21 10.96 1.38 15.69
CA VAL A 21 9.52 1.58 15.73
C VAL A 21 8.94 0.73 14.61
N ARG A 22 8.52 -0.49 14.94
CA ARG A 22 7.66 -1.27 14.05
C ARG A 22 6.32 -0.54 14.01
N ALA A 23 6.10 0.24 12.96
CA ALA A 23 4.77 0.70 12.59
C ALA A 23 3.94 -0.55 12.25
N ALA A 24 3.26 -1.12 13.25
CA ALA A 24 2.34 -2.23 13.05
C ALA A 24 1.03 -1.64 12.55
N VAL A 25 0.90 -1.48 11.22
CA VAL A 25 -0.41 -1.41 10.59
C VAL A 25 -0.97 -2.83 10.69
N ALA A 26 -1.84 -3.07 11.67
CA ALA A 26 -2.52 -4.35 11.81
C ALA A 26 -3.51 -4.49 10.65
N ILE A 27 -3.03 -5.07 9.55
CA ILE A 27 -3.86 -5.49 8.43
C ILE A 27 -4.69 -6.68 8.91
N GLU A 28 -6.01 -6.47 9.05
CA GLU A 28 -6.96 -7.52 9.39
C GLU A 28 -6.94 -8.64 8.33
N LYS A 29 -7.33 -9.86 8.75
CA LYS A 29 -7.38 -11.03 7.89
C LYS A 29 -8.36 -10.81 6.74
N GLU A 30 -7.90 -11.10 5.53
CA GLU A 30 -8.68 -11.02 4.30
C GLU A 30 -9.75 -12.12 4.26
N THR A 31 -10.94 -11.77 3.76
CA THR A 31 -12.04 -12.71 3.51
C THR A 31 -12.19 -12.87 2.00
N PRO A 32 -12.05 -14.09 1.44
CA PRO A 32 -12.28 -14.31 0.02
C PRO A 32 -13.76 -14.09 -0.29
N GLU A 33 -14.02 -13.43 -1.42
CA GLU A 33 -15.37 -13.16 -1.94
C GLU A 33 -15.57 -13.97 -3.21
N GLU A 34 -16.76 -14.58 -3.37
CA GLU A 34 -17.08 -15.38 -4.55
C GLU A 34 -17.39 -14.51 -5.79
N GLU A 35 -17.87 -13.29 -5.58
CA GLU A 35 -18.27 -12.38 -6.66
C GLU A 35 -17.56 -11.03 -6.54
N ARG A 36 -17.18 -10.46 -7.70
CA ARG A 36 -16.57 -9.12 -7.79
C ARG A 36 -17.61 -8.05 -7.42
N PRO A 37 -17.45 -7.32 -6.31
CA PRO A 37 -18.39 -6.28 -5.94
C PRO A 37 -18.31 -5.10 -6.92
N GLU A 38 -19.37 -4.30 -7.01
CA GLU A 38 -19.38 -3.10 -7.85
C GLU A 38 -18.35 -2.07 -7.38
N THR A 39 -18.13 -1.96 -6.07
CA THR A 39 -17.16 -1.06 -5.42
C THR A 39 -16.62 -1.66 -4.12
N PHE A 40 -15.39 -1.31 -3.79
CA PHE A 40 -14.73 -1.60 -2.50
C PHE A 40 -14.76 -0.41 -1.52
N LEU A 41 -15.39 0.70 -1.90
CA LEU A 41 -15.51 1.87 -1.02
C LEU A 41 -16.51 1.63 0.10
N ARG A 42 -16.31 2.28 1.25
CA ARG A 42 -17.26 2.19 2.37
C ARG A 42 -18.54 2.98 2.05
N ALA A 43 -19.66 2.58 2.63
CA ALA A 43 -20.94 3.27 2.47
C ALA A 43 -20.89 4.76 2.86
N ALA A 44 -20.04 5.14 3.83
CA ALA A 44 -19.82 6.52 4.24
C ALA A 44 -19.14 7.36 3.14
N ASP A 45 -18.33 6.75 2.28
CA ASP A 45 -17.78 7.42 1.09
C ASP A 45 -18.83 7.60 -0.03
N GLY A 46 -20.05 7.10 0.21
CA GLY A 46 -21.26 7.29 -0.61
C GLY A 46 -22.39 8.05 0.09
N HIS A 47 -22.19 8.55 1.33
CA HIS A 47 -23.22 9.28 2.09
C HIS A 47 -22.68 10.59 2.68
N ASP A 48 -22.20 11.47 1.81
CA ASP A 48 -22.44 12.89 2.01
C ASP A 48 -23.82 13.19 1.41
N GLY A 49 -24.67 13.91 2.13
CA GLY A 49 -26.06 14.22 1.77
C GLY A 49 -26.25 15.10 0.52
N ALA A 50 -25.64 14.73 -0.60
CA ALA A 50 -25.85 15.28 -1.92
C ALA A 50 -25.55 14.20 -2.96
N ALA A 51 -26.62 13.57 -3.46
CA ALA A 51 -26.74 12.94 -4.78
C ALA A 51 -25.60 12.01 -5.26
N SER A 52 -25.95 10.73 -5.39
CA SER A 52 -25.59 9.82 -6.49
C SER A 52 -24.47 10.26 -7.47
N SER A 53 -23.55 9.31 -7.69
CA SER A 53 -22.68 9.16 -8.87
C SER A 53 -21.29 9.78 -8.79
N SER A 54 -20.26 8.97 -9.09
CA SER A 54 -19.02 9.36 -9.80
C SER A 54 -18.19 10.58 -9.35
N ALA A 55 -18.52 11.25 -8.24
CA ALA A 55 -18.02 12.58 -7.93
C ALA A 55 -16.83 12.60 -6.96
N SER A 56 -16.74 11.64 -6.03
CA SER A 56 -15.59 11.59 -5.11
C SER A 56 -14.33 11.18 -5.86
N VAL A 57 -13.20 11.83 -5.55
CA VAL A 57 -11.88 11.49 -6.13
C VAL A 57 -11.57 10.01 -5.89
N ARG A 58 -11.94 9.48 -4.71
CA ARG A 58 -11.84 8.05 -4.36
C ARG A 58 -12.59 7.15 -5.34
N ALA A 59 -13.85 7.45 -5.66
CA ALA A 59 -14.66 6.64 -6.60
C ALA A 59 -14.16 6.72 -8.04
N ARG A 60 -13.66 7.88 -8.47
CA ARG A 60 -13.05 8.04 -9.80
C ARG A 60 -11.75 7.24 -9.89
N PHE A 61 -10.92 7.34 -8.87
CA PHE A 61 -9.63 6.65 -8.83
C PHE A 61 -9.81 5.13 -8.74
N GLU A 62 -10.73 4.64 -7.90
CA GLU A 62 -11.07 3.21 -7.82
C GLU A 62 -11.53 2.67 -9.19
N ARG A 63 -12.45 3.38 -9.86
CA ARG A 63 -12.92 2.97 -11.19
C ARG A 63 -11.77 2.90 -12.19
N MET A 64 -10.94 3.94 -12.23
CA MET A 64 -9.79 4.02 -13.12
C MET A 64 -8.83 2.84 -12.91
N ILE A 65 -8.43 2.55 -11.68
CA ILE A 65 -7.46 1.45 -11.43
C ILE A 65 -8.04 0.07 -11.77
N ARG A 66 -9.36 -0.11 -11.64
CA ARG A 66 -10.05 -1.36 -12.04
C ARG A 66 -10.10 -1.50 -13.57
N GLU A 67 -10.43 -0.43 -14.29
CA GLU A 67 -10.40 -0.40 -15.76
C GLU A 67 -8.98 -0.69 -16.27
N VAL A 68 -7.96 -0.07 -15.68
CA VAL A 68 -6.56 -0.33 -16.04
C VAL A 68 -6.17 -1.79 -15.76
N GLN A 69 -6.62 -2.40 -14.66
CA GLN A 69 -6.37 -3.84 -14.41
C GLN A 69 -6.99 -4.71 -15.52
N ASP A 70 -8.21 -4.39 -15.95
CA ASP A 70 -8.90 -5.10 -17.03
C ASP A 70 -8.14 -4.96 -18.36
N GLU A 71 -7.69 -3.75 -18.71
CA GLU A 71 -6.90 -3.48 -19.92
C GLU A 71 -5.53 -4.18 -19.91
N VAL A 72 -4.78 -4.08 -18.80
CA VAL A 72 -3.45 -4.68 -18.66
C VAL A 72 -3.54 -6.20 -18.71
N CYS A 73 -4.52 -6.80 -18.03
CA CYS A 73 -4.73 -8.25 -18.10
C CYS A 73 -5.06 -8.69 -19.53
N ALA A 74 -5.96 -8.00 -20.23
CA ALA A 74 -6.30 -8.32 -21.61
C ALA A 74 -5.08 -8.23 -22.55
N ALA A 75 -4.24 -7.20 -22.38
CA ALA A 75 -3.02 -7.03 -23.16
C ALA A 75 -1.99 -8.15 -22.90
N ILE A 76 -1.81 -8.56 -21.64
CA ILE A 76 -0.91 -9.66 -21.27
C ILE A 76 -1.44 -10.98 -21.83
N GLU A 77 -2.73 -11.29 -21.69
CA GLU A 77 -3.30 -12.53 -22.26
C GLU A 77 -3.17 -12.59 -23.79
N ALA A 78 -3.40 -11.47 -24.47
CA ALA A 78 -3.26 -11.39 -25.93
C ALA A 78 -1.81 -11.62 -26.39
N ALA A 79 -0.84 -11.11 -25.63
CA ALA A 79 0.58 -11.31 -25.90
C ALA A 79 1.07 -12.72 -25.49
N ASP A 80 0.46 -13.35 -24.49
CA ASP A 80 0.85 -14.68 -24.01
C ASP A 80 0.35 -15.78 -24.96
N GLY A 81 -0.81 -15.56 -25.58
CA GLY A 81 -1.37 -16.44 -26.61
C GLY A 81 -2.01 -17.72 -26.07
N GLY A 82 -2.02 -17.97 -24.76
CA GLY A 82 -2.65 -19.15 -24.17
C GLY A 82 -3.00 -19.06 -22.68
N GLY A 83 -2.18 -18.36 -21.89
CA GLY A 83 -2.40 -18.16 -20.46
C GLY A 83 -3.61 -17.25 -20.18
N LYS A 84 -4.34 -17.57 -19.12
CA LYS A 84 -5.47 -16.80 -18.61
C LYS A 84 -5.23 -16.39 -17.17
N PHE A 85 -5.65 -15.18 -16.82
CA PHE A 85 -5.64 -14.76 -15.43
C PHE A 85 -6.72 -15.49 -14.64
N LYS A 86 -6.34 -15.96 -13.45
CA LYS A 86 -7.27 -16.36 -12.40
C LYS A 86 -7.50 -15.15 -11.50
N GLU A 87 -8.76 -14.83 -11.26
CA GLU A 87 -9.18 -13.70 -10.44
C GLU A 87 -9.56 -14.20 -9.04
N ASP A 88 -8.95 -13.60 -8.03
CA ASP A 88 -9.26 -13.79 -6.62
C ASP A 88 -9.70 -12.45 -6.03
N VAL A 89 -10.99 -12.37 -5.67
CA VAL A 89 -11.57 -11.19 -5.03
C VAL A 89 -11.56 -11.39 -3.51
N TRP A 90 -11.26 -10.33 -2.78
CA TRP A 90 -11.26 -10.37 -1.32
C TRP A 90 -11.69 -9.04 -0.72
N SER A 91 -12.23 -9.11 0.49
CA SER A 91 -12.67 -7.98 1.29
C SER A 91 -12.04 -8.03 2.69
N ARG A 92 -12.19 -6.95 3.46
CA ARG A 92 -11.79 -6.91 4.87
C ARG A 92 -12.92 -6.40 5.77
N PRO A 93 -13.06 -6.91 7.02
CA PRO A 93 -14.09 -6.45 7.95
C PRO A 93 -13.99 -4.94 8.25
N GLY A 94 -12.77 -4.43 8.38
CA GLY A 94 -12.49 -3.00 8.48
C GLY A 94 -12.81 -2.18 7.22
N GLY A 95 -13.38 -2.77 6.16
CA GLY A 95 -13.69 -2.11 4.90
C GLY A 95 -12.51 -2.02 3.94
N GLY A 96 -12.82 -1.86 2.66
CA GLY A 96 -11.88 -2.07 1.57
C GLY A 96 -11.84 -3.53 1.11
N GLY A 97 -10.89 -3.81 0.24
CA GLY A 97 -10.74 -5.09 -0.43
C GLY A 97 -9.80 -4.98 -1.61
N GLY A 98 -9.81 -5.98 -2.47
CA GLY A 98 -8.99 -5.97 -3.66
C GLY A 98 -9.35 -7.09 -4.62
N ILE A 99 -8.71 -7.01 -5.77
CA ILE A 99 -8.79 -8.01 -6.83
C ILE A 99 -7.36 -8.39 -7.17
N SER A 100 -7.00 -9.63 -6.90
CA SER A 100 -5.72 -10.20 -7.30
C SER A 100 -5.95 -11.00 -8.58
N ARG A 101 -5.17 -10.74 -9.63
CA ARG A 101 -5.20 -11.53 -10.85
C ARG A 101 -3.86 -12.16 -11.10
N VAL A 102 -3.82 -13.49 -11.20
CA VAL A 102 -2.58 -14.23 -11.45
C VAL A 102 -2.71 -15.13 -12.66
N LEU A 103 -1.79 -14.97 -13.62
CA LEU A 103 -1.55 -15.88 -14.72
C LEU A 103 -0.31 -16.71 -14.38
N GLN A 104 -0.40 -18.03 -14.57
CA GLN A 104 0.71 -18.96 -14.34
C GLN A 104 0.82 -19.91 -15.53
N ASP A 105 2.04 -20.38 -15.77
CA ASP A 105 2.35 -21.38 -16.80
C ASP A 105 1.88 -20.94 -18.20
N GLY A 106 2.10 -19.65 -18.50
CA GLY A 106 1.80 -19.05 -19.80
C GLY A 106 2.82 -19.40 -20.87
N GLY A 107 2.50 -19.06 -22.12
CA GLY A 107 3.39 -19.27 -23.26
C GLY A 107 4.61 -18.35 -23.27
N VAL A 108 4.44 -17.12 -22.75
CA VAL A 108 5.49 -16.08 -22.69
C VAL A 108 5.87 -15.78 -21.25
N TRP A 109 4.89 -15.72 -20.34
CA TRP A 109 5.11 -15.47 -18.93
C TRP A 109 5.04 -16.76 -18.12
N GLU A 110 6.10 -17.04 -17.35
CA GLU A 110 6.07 -18.09 -16.32
C GLU A 110 5.03 -17.72 -15.25
N LYS A 111 5.02 -16.44 -14.86
CA LYS A 111 4.06 -15.90 -13.92
C LYS A 111 3.83 -14.40 -14.13
N ALA A 112 2.57 -13.99 -14.21
CA ALA A 112 2.18 -12.59 -14.20
C ALA A 112 1.12 -12.34 -13.13
N GLY A 113 1.22 -11.21 -12.44
CA GLY A 113 0.30 -10.78 -11.41
C GLY A 113 -0.09 -9.32 -11.59
N VAL A 114 -1.38 -9.02 -11.54
CA VAL A 114 -1.91 -7.64 -11.57
C VAL A 114 -2.94 -7.52 -10.44
N ASN A 115 -2.66 -6.68 -9.45
CA ASN A 115 -3.45 -6.58 -8.23
C ASN A 115 -3.98 -5.16 -8.06
N VAL A 116 -5.26 -5.04 -7.73
CA VAL A 116 -5.91 -3.81 -7.30
C VAL A 116 -6.24 -3.93 -5.83
N SER A 117 -5.97 -2.89 -5.06
CA SER A 117 -6.27 -2.83 -3.63
C SER A 117 -6.89 -1.49 -3.27
N VAL A 118 -7.90 -1.54 -2.42
CA VAL A 118 -8.55 -0.40 -1.75
C VAL A 118 -8.53 -0.70 -0.26
N VAL A 119 -7.79 0.09 0.52
CA VAL A 119 -7.53 -0.17 1.93
C VAL A 119 -7.89 1.03 2.75
N TYR A 120 -8.58 0.78 3.85
CA TYR A 120 -8.85 1.75 4.88
C TYR A 120 -8.10 1.37 6.14
N GLY A 121 -7.64 2.37 6.88
CA GLY A 121 -7.01 2.11 8.16
C GLY A 121 -6.91 3.35 9.00
N VAL A 122 -6.23 3.18 10.13
CA VAL A 122 -5.95 4.26 11.07
C VAL A 122 -4.45 4.29 11.29
N MET A 123 -3.85 5.43 10.96
CA MET A 123 -2.42 5.62 11.05
C MET A 123 -2.04 6.06 12.46
N PRO A 124 -0.99 5.47 13.07
CA PRO A 124 -0.44 6.00 14.31
C PRO A 124 0.13 7.40 14.08
N PRO A 125 0.07 8.29 15.09
CA PRO A 125 0.46 9.69 14.93
C PRO A 125 1.89 9.92 14.41
N GLU A 126 2.80 8.98 14.68
CA GLU A 126 4.19 9.02 14.24
C GLU A 126 4.34 8.77 12.73
N ALA A 127 3.54 7.88 12.16
CA ALA A 127 3.56 7.60 10.72
C ALA A 127 2.92 8.73 9.91
N TYR A 128 1.91 9.41 10.46
CA TYR A 128 1.29 10.57 9.81
C TYR A 128 2.28 11.73 9.66
N ARG A 129 3.10 11.98 10.69
CA ARG A 129 4.17 13.00 10.64
C ARG A 129 5.22 12.70 9.56
N ALA A 130 5.57 11.43 9.37
CA ALA A 130 6.50 11.01 8.32
C ALA A 130 5.90 11.14 6.90
N ALA A 131 4.61 10.81 6.72
CA ALA A 131 3.92 10.90 5.43
C ALA A 131 3.70 12.35 4.97
N LYS A 132 3.51 13.30 5.90
CA LYS A 132 3.31 14.72 5.57
C LYS A 132 4.60 15.48 5.21
N GLY A 133 5.77 14.84 5.29
CA GLY A 133 7.05 15.48 4.99
C GLY A 133 7.51 16.52 6.03
N GLU A 134 6.91 16.55 7.22
CA GLU A 134 7.39 17.38 8.33
C GLU A 134 8.56 16.66 9.01
N ALA A 135 9.74 16.74 8.39
CA ALA A 135 10.99 16.43 9.04
C ALA A 135 11.18 17.36 10.24
N ALA A 136 10.87 16.87 11.44
CA ALA A 136 11.40 17.29 12.74
C ALA A 136 11.91 18.74 12.85
N SER A 137 11.14 19.73 12.42
CA SER A 137 11.47 21.13 12.68
C SER A 137 10.84 21.48 14.03
N GLY A 138 11.62 21.22 15.08
CA GLY A 138 11.25 21.56 16.44
C GLY A 138 11.05 23.07 16.54
N ASN A 139 9.80 23.50 16.62
CA ASN A 139 9.47 24.69 17.38
C ASN A 139 8.44 24.28 18.42
N GLY A 140 8.94 24.11 19.65
CA GLY A 140 8.18 23.62 20.78
C GLY A 140 7.03 24.56 21.10
N ASN A 141 5.81 24.10 20.87
CA ASN A 141 4.68 24.16 21.80
C ASN A 141 3.43 23.58 21.13
N SER A 142 3.21 22.28 21.23
CA SER A 142 1.89 21.66 20.99
C SER A 142 1.87 20.27 21.60
N SER A 143 1.48 20.21 22.87
CA SER A 143 1.00 19.01 23.56
C SER A 143 -0.36 18.54 23.02
N VAL A 144 -0.62 18.69 21.71
CA VAL A 144 -1.77 18.07 21.07
C VAL A 144 -1.37 16.63 20.78
N LYS A 145 -1.83 15.74 21.65
CA LYS A 145 -1.77 14.28 21.44
C LYS A 145 -2.59 14.01 20.18
N ALA A 146 -1.94 14.04 19.02
CA ALA A 146 -2.59 13.78 17.74
C ALA A 146 -3.28 12.42 17.86
N GLY A 147 -4.61 12.43 17.75
CA GLY A 147 -5.40 11.21 17.80
C GLY A 147 -5.07 10.31 16.60
N PRO A 148 -5.56 9.07 16.60
CA PRO A 148 -5.43 8.18 15.46
C PRO A 148 -6.04 8.84 14.21
N VAL A 149 -5.27 8.97 13.12
CA VAL A 149 -5.72 9.64 11.89
C VAL A 149 -6.22 8.57 10.91
N PRO A 150 -7.49 8.61 10.47
CA PRO A 150 -7.97 7.68 9.45
C PRO A 150 -7.26 7.98 8.13
N PHE A 151 -6.94 6.94 7.36
CA PHE A 151 -6.39 7.08 6.01
C PHE A 151 -7.16 6.20 5.03
N PHE A 152 -7.21 6.67 3.79
CA PHE A 152 -7.63 5.91 2.63
C PHE A 152 -6.43 5.67 1.73
N ALA A 153 -6.30 4.45 1.20
CA ALA A 153 -5.26 4.12 0.24
C ALA A 153 -5.82 3.23 -0.87
N ALA A 154 -5.64 3.62 -2.12
CA ALA A 154 -6.00 2.79 -3.26
C ALA A 154 -4.85 2.72 -4.26
N GLY A 155 -4.76 1.61 -4.99
CA GLY A 155 -3.72 1.43 -5.97
C GLY A 155 -3.82 0.17 -6.81
N ILE A 156 -3.11 0.19 -7.94
CA ILE A 156 -2.84 -0.96 -8.78
C ILE A 156 -1.35 -1.27 -8.74
N SER A 157 -1.03 -2.57 -8.75
CA SER A 157 0.32 -3.09 -8.85
C SER A 157 0.42 -4.23 -9.86
N SER A 158 1.56 -4.36 -10.53
CA SER A 158 1.79 -5.48 -11.45
C SER A 158 3.21 -6.01 -11.34
N VAL A 159 3.38 -7.32 -11.46
CA VAL A 159 4.67 -8.02 -11.52
C VAL A 159 4.57 -9.09 -12.59
N CYS A 160 5.51 -9.10 -13.53
CA CYS A 160 5.55 -10.08 -14.62
C CYS A 160 6.93 -10.72 -14.68
N VAL A 161 6.98 -12.06 -14.71
CA VAL A 161 8.19 -12.88 -14.81
C VAL A 161 8.10 -13.71 -16.08
N GLY A 162 9.09 -13.56 -16.97
CA GLY A 162 9.17 -14.28 -18.23
C GLY A 162 10.54 -14.16 -18.88
N ASN A 163 10.74 -14.86 -20.00
CA ASN A 163 12.06 -15.03 -20.61
C ASN A 163 12.58 -13.80 -21.40
N LEU A 164 11.76 -12.77 -21.63
CA LEU A 164 12.10 -11.67 -22.55
C LEU A 164 11.94 -10.25 -21.96
N VAL A 165 11.32 -10.08 -20.79
CA VAL A 165 11.10 -8.74 -20.22
C VAL A 165 11.11 -8.78 -18.69
N GLU A 166 12.15 -8.25 -18.08
CA GLU A 166 12.12 -7.90 -16.65
C GLU A 166 11.38 -6.56 -16.54
N LEU A 167 10.05 -6.63 -16.39
CA LEU A 167 9.19 -5.45 -16.32
C LEU A 167 9.02 -5.00 -14.86
N HIS A 168 9.33 -3.73 -14.65
CA HIS A 168 9.33 -3.02 -13.38
C HIS A 168 7.97 -3.10 -12.66
N SER A 169 8.03 -3.32 -11.35
CA SER A 169 6.89 -3.15 -10.45
C SER A 169 6.41 -1.69 -10.50
N PHE A 170 5.25 -1.47 -11.11
CA PHE A 170 4.54 -0.20 -10.99
C PHE A 170 3.60 -0.33 -9.81
N SER A 171 3.75 0.53 -8.78
CA SER A 171 2.80 0.66 -7.69
C SER A 171 2.37 2.11 -7.64
N CYS A 172 1.11 2.38 -7.98
CA CYS A 172 0.52 3.71 -7.84
C CYS A 172 -0.33 3.69 -6.58
N LEU A 173 0.10 4.40 -5.53
CA LEU A 173 -0.64 4.51 -4.26
C LEU A 173 -1.12 5.95 -4.09
N VAL A 174 -2.43 6.15 -4.06
CA VAL A 174 -3.03 7.43 -3.64
C VAL A 174 -3.43 7.30 -2.19
N ILE A 175 -2.87 8.17 -1.34
CA ILE A 175 -3.24 8.29 0.07
C ILE A 175 -4.01 9.59 0.25
N GLU A 176 -5.23 9.49 0.79
CA GLU A 176 -6.08 10.64 1.17
C GLU A 176 -6.42 10.61 2.66
#